data_AF-A0A1S8ZMC7-F1
#
_entry.id   AF-A0A1S8ZMC7-F1
#
_cell.length_a   1.000
_cell.length_b   1.000
_cell.length_c   1.000
_cell.angle_alpha   90.00
_cell.angle_beta   90.00
_cell.angle_gamma   90.00
#
_symmetry.space_group_name_H-M   'P 1'
#
loop_
_entity.id
_entity.type
_entity.pdbx_description
1 polymer ?
#
loop_
_entity_poly.entity_id
_entity_poly.type
_entity_poly.pdbx_seq_one_letter_code
_entity_poly.pdbx_strand_id
1 'polypeptide(L)'
;MRKQILSTLLLLFSLASCQQKQSSATTIKTNQKMGQKMLDIYKQVKTYDYNPLYEVEFSQDACGYEILINGLPVHRYLMFGSANEQRIPINDHILNSGKQEIVIRLFPPQLSDQSWSPTLVDGTRFKIKVIHHATDGTTDNPKQVFEFTTSYKSGTEKFVGSGQKFFEFTGSFDTEVPYHVEGWENSKDLGKENQDKLLKEAIAAYNDFRNVLIRKDLNAYASLMYDKELELAKVFYWHTPADSKERWDEMGGTVLEKREILPLNDFKMVLYADGKVLALQPTSEMYKDYLSAIQAQTEDDDIQVSFLLHKKAGSNKLTPIR
;
A
#
# COMPACT_ATOMS: atom_id res chain seq x y z
N MET A 1 2.78 75.98 61.55
CA MET A 1 1.96 74.76 61.72
C MET A 1 2.50 73.70 60.75
N ARG A 2 3.32 72.74 61.23
CA ARG A 2 3.05 71.28 61.34
C ARG A 2 2.55 70.65 60.03
N LYS A 3 3.11 69.59 59.42
CA LYS A 3 4.10 68.53 59.74
C LYS A 3 4.57 67.95 58.36
N GLN A 4 5.85 67.68 58.09
CA GLN A 4 6.55 66.37 58.22
C GLN A 4 5.82 65.19 57.50
N ILE A 5 6.41 64.30 56.68
CA ILE A 5 7.78 63.78 56.51
C ILE A 5 7.87 62.99 55.18
N LEU A 6 9.10 62.92 54.66
CA LEU A 6 9.67 62.13 53.56
C LEU A 6 9.59 60.59 53.77
N SER A 7 9.40 59.79 52.71
CA SER A 7 10.32 58.68 52.33
C SER A 7 9.72 57.69 51.31
N THR A 8 10.57 57.40 50.33
CA THR A 8 10.56 56.36 49.29
C THR A 8 10.33 54.92 49.78
N LEU A 9 9.59 54.12 49.00
CA LEU A 9 9.66 52.66 49.04
C LEU A 9 9.53 52.07 47.63
N LEU A 10 10.61 51.39 47.20
CA LEU A 10 10.70 50.56 45.99
C LEU A 10 9.77 49.34 46.12
N LEU A 11 9.02 49.01 45.06
CA LEU A 11 8.33 47.72 44.94
C LEU A 11 8.53 47.14 43.54
N LEU A 12 9.24 46.02 43.51
CA LEU A 12 9.54 45.16 42.37
C LEU A 12 8.24 44.57 41.79
N PHE A 13 7.95 44.83 40.52
CA PHE A 13 6.96 44.08 39.76
C PHE A 13 7.62 42.86 39.11
N SER A 14 7.35 41.69 39.69
CA SER A 14 7.66 40.37 39.13
C SER A 14 6.85 40.09 37.87
N LEU A 15 7.53 39.67 36.81
CA LEU A 15 6.96 39.13 35.58
C LEU A 15 6.15 37.86 35.90
N ALA A 16 4.83 37.92 35.69
CA ALA A 16 3.99 36.74 35.62
C ALA A 16 4.17 36.07 34.24
N SER A 17 5.05 35.07 34.17
CA SER A 17 5.05 34.09 33.08
C SER A 17 3.95 33.07 33.36
N CYS A 18 2.88 33.10 32.57
CA CYS A 18 1.92 32.01 32.50
C CYS A 18 2.59 30.80 31.85
N GLN A 19 3.10 29.87 32.67
CA GLN A 19 3.57 28.58 32.20
C GLN A 19 2.34 27.74 31.80
N GLN A 20 2.12 27.59 30.49
CA GLN A 20 1.10 26.72 29.93
C GLN A 20 1.55 25.27 30.14
N LYS A 21 0.92 24.59 31.10
CA LYS A 21 1.20 23.19 31.47
C LYS A 21 0.70 22.27 30.36
N GLN A 22 1.57 21.88 29.43
CA GLN A 22 1.25 20.94 28.36
C GLN A 22 1.17 19.51 28.90
N SER A 23 0.07 18.84 28.56
CA SER A 23 -0.38 17.55 29.07
C SER A 23 0.48 16.37 28.58
N SER A 24 1.46 15.94 29.38
CA SER A 24 2.26 14.73 29.09
C SER A 24 1.54 13.42 29.46
N ALA A 25 0.67 13.42 30.47
CA ALA A 25 0.03 12.21 30.97
C ALA A 25 -1.08 11.63 30.05
N THR A 26 -1.81 12.48 29.31
CA THR A 26 -2.88 12.06 28.40
C THR A 26 -2.32 11.47 27.10
N THR A 27 -1.21 12.00 26.60
CA THR A 27 -0.51 11.50 25.40
C THR A 27 0.13 10.14 25.67
N ILE A 28 0.75 9.93 26.84
CA ILE A 28 1.38 8.63 27.20
C ILE A 28 0.34 7.50 27.33
N LYS A 29 -0.83 7.77 27.94
CA LYS A 29 -1.91 6.76 28.07
C LYS A 29 -2.55 6.36 26.74
N THR A 30 -2.66 7.30 25.79
CA THR A 30 -3.20 7.01 24.44
C THR A 30 -2.18 6.21 23.61
N ASN A 31 -0.89 6.48 23.79
CA ASN A 31 0.20 5.79 23.10
C ASN A 31 0.33 4.31 23.50
N GLN A 32 0.19 3.97 24.80
CA GLN A 32 0.20 2.57 25.22
C GLN A 32 -1.03 1.78 24.72
N LYS A 33 -2.15 2.47 24.47
CA LYS A 33 -3.42 1.86 24.04
C LYS A 33 -3.38 1.35 22.59
N MET A 34 -2.71 2.06 21.67
CA MET A 34 -2.70 1.65 20.26
C MET A 34 -1.78 0.46 19.99
N GLY A 35 -0.57 0.44 20.57
CA GLY A 35 0.31 -0.72 20.48
C GLY A 35 -0.35 -2.01 21.00
N GLN A 36 -1.05 -1.94 22.13
CA GLN A 36 -1.83 -3.10 22.61
C GLN A 36 -2.96 -3.48 21.65
N LYS A 37 -3.65 -2.49 21.05
CA LYS A 37 -4.72 -2.74 20.08
C LYS A 37 -4.19 -3.48 18.84
N MET A 38 -2.99 -3.15 18.37
CA MET A 38 -2.30 -3.84 17.28
C MET A 38 -1.93 -5.27 17.69
N LEU A 39 -1.32 -5.44 18.86
CA LEU A 39 -0.96 -6.77 19.39
C LEU A 39 -2.18 -7.66 19.66
N ASP A 40 -3.37 -7.08 19.81
CA ASP A 40 -4.64 -7.77 20.01
C ASP A 40 -5.42 -8.03 18.71
N ILE A 41 -4.88 -7.69 17.52
CA ILE A 41 -5.56 -7.93 16.23
C ILE A 41 -5.94 -9.40 16.05
N TYR A 42 -5.06 -10.34 16.41
CA TYR A 42 -5.33 -11.78 16.27
C TYR A 42 -6.62 -12.23 16.95
N LYS A 43 -7.02 -11.58 18.06
CA LYS A 43 -8.25 -11.90 18.80
C LYS A 43 -9.52 -11.61 17.99
N GLN A 44 -9.41 -10.81 16.93
CA GLN A 44 -10.52 -10.45 16.04
C GLN A 44 -10.52 -11.27 14.74
N VAL A 45 -9.53 -12.13 14.55
CA VAL A 45 -9.45 -13.03 13.40
C VAL A 45 -10.23 -14.30 13.73
N LYS A 46 -11.16 -14.65 12.85
CA LYS A 46 -11.91 -15.90 12.97
C LYS A 46 -11.04 -17.05 12.49
N THR A 47 -11.13 -18.18 13.17
CA THR A 47 -10.55 -19.45 12.73
C THR A 47 -11.57 -20.21 11.89
N TYR A 48 -11.10 -20.89 10.86
CA TYR A 48 -11.92 -21.75 10.01
C TYR A 48 -11.25 -23.11 9.85
N ASP A 49 -12.06 -24.12 9.53
CA ASP A 49 -11.56 -25.48 9.22
C ASP A 49 -10.83 -25.52 7.87
N TYR A 50 -11.02 -24.49 7.04
CA TYR A 50 -10.44 -24.34 5.71
C TYR A 50 -9.87 -22.92 5.55
N ASN A 51 -8.54 -22.80 5.47
CA ASN A 51 -7.82 -21.53 5.40
C ASN A 51 -6.98 -21.45 4.12
N PRO A 52 -7.61 -21.28 2.95
CA PRO A 52 -6.92 -21.30 1.66
C PRO A 52 -6.06 -20.05 1.44
N LEU A 53 -4.90 -20.26 0.82
CA LEU A 53 -4.05 -19.21 0.30
C LEU A 53 -4.06 -19.22 -1.22
N TYR A 54 -4.02 -18.05 -1.82
CA TYR A 54 -3.91 -17.85 -3.26
C TYR A 54 -2.65 -17.04 -3.53
N GLU A 55 -1.89 -17.45 -4.53
CA GLU A 55 -0.74 -16.69 -5.01
C GLU A 55 -0.77 -16.58 -6.54
N VAL A 56 -0.14 -15.51 -7.05
CA VAL A 56 0.25 -15.45 -8.46
C VAL A 56 1.68 -15.95 -8.60
N GLU A 57 1.90 -16.84 -9.56
CA GLU A 57 3.22 -17.28 -10.01
C GLU A 57 3.45 -16.72 -11.41
N PHE A 58 4.44 -15.85 -11.61
CA PHE A 58 4.64 -15.20 -12.90
C PHE A 58 6.10 -15.01 -13.28
N SER A 59 6.36 -14.87 -14.59
CA SER A 59 7.65 -14.51 -15.15
C SER A 59 7.47 -13.57 -16.33
N GLN A 60 8.50 -12.76 -16.58
CA GLN A 60 8.49 -11.73 -17.60
C GLN A 60 9.84 -11.66 -18.31
N ASP A 61 9.79 -11.41 -19.62
CA ASP A 61 10.95 -11.02 -20.41
C ASP A 61 10.57 -9.97 -21.46
N ALA A 62 11.49 -9.03 -21.72
CA ALA A 62 11.36 -7.99 -22.74
C ALA A 62 10.02 -7.22 -22.75
N CYS A 63 9.52 -6.83 -21.57
CA CYS A 63 8.40 -5.91 -21.38
C CYS A 63 8.34 -5.39 -19.93
N GLY A 64 7.80 -4.20 -19.72
CA GLY A 64 7.26 -3.81 -18.41
C GLY A 64 5.88 -4.43 -18.21
N TYR A 65 5.41 -4.54 -16.97
CA TYR A 65 4.09 -5.08 -16.66
C TYR A 65 3.39 -4.41 -15.46
N GLU A 66 2.06 -4.54 -15.43
CA GLU A 66 1.21 -4.30 -14.25
C GLU A 66 0.19 -5.43 -14.16
N ILE A 67 0.10 -6.07 -12.99
CA ILE A 67 -0.88 -7.10 -12.65
C ILE A 67 -1.90 -6.46 -11.71
N LEU A 68 -3.19 -6.57 -12.04
CA LEU A 68 -4.27 -6.12 -11.17
C LEU A 68 -5.21 -7.27 -10.86
N ILE A 69 -5.72 -7.32 -9.64
CA ILE A 69 -6.81 -8.20 -9.22
C ILE A 69 -7.93 -7.33 -8.68
N ASN A 70 -9.14 -7.53 -9.19
CA ASN A 70 -10.31 -6.73 -8.83
C ASN A 70 -10.06 -5.20 -8.93
N GLY A 71 -9.31 -4.80 -9.97
CA GLY A 71 -8.93 -3.42 -10.23
C GLY A 71 -7.88 -2.82 -9.30
N LEU A 72 -7.33 -3.58 -8.35
CA LEU A 72 -6.20 -3.17 -7.51
C LEU A 72 -4.86 -3.73 -8.00
N PRO A 73 -3.78 -2.94 -7.96
CA PRO A 73 -2.47 -3.38 -8.41
C PRO A 73 -1.83 -4.36 -7.41
N VAL A 74 -1.57 -5.58 -7.87
CA VAL A 74 -0.79 -6.60 -7.13
C VAL A 74 0.70 -6.32 -7.24
N HIS A 75 1.18 -6.11 -8.46
CA HIS A 75 2.58 -5.82 -8.73
C HIS A 75 2.73 -5.07 -10.04
N ARG A 76 3.76 -4.23 -10.10
CA ARG A 76 4.10 -3.45 -11.28
C ARG A 76 5.61 -3.36 -11.38
N TYR A 77 6.14 -3.50 -12.60
CA TYR A 77 7.55 -3.34 -12.87
C TYR A 77 7.72 -2.75 -14.26
N LEU A 78 8.38 -1.60 -14.35
CA LEU A 78 8.54 -0.86 -15.60
C LEU A 78 10.00 -0.60 -15.94
N MET A 79 10.96 -1.29 -15.31
CA MET A 79 12.40 -1.04 -15.48
C MET A 79 13.04 -2.08 -16.41
N PHE A 80 14.33 -1.88 -16.72
CA PHE A 80 15.13 -2.84 -17.48
C PHE A 80 15.30 -4.16 -16.72
N GLY A 81 15.06 -5.26 -17.40
CA GLY A 81 15.39 -6.59 -16.92
C GLY A 81 14.32 -7.61 -17.27
N SER A 82 14.54 -8.80 -16.72
CA SER A 82 13.65 -9.93 -16.83
C SER A 82 13.44 -10.47 -15.42
N ALA A 83 12.19 -10.70 -15.05
CA ALA A 83 11.88 -11.39 -13.82
C ALA A 83 11.78 -12.89 -14.10
N ASN A 84 12.65 -13.66 -13.45
CA ASN A 84 12.42 -15.10 -13.28
C ASN A 84 11.13 -15.33 -12.50
N GLU A 85 10.75 -16.59 -12.29
CA GLU A 85 9.53 -16.95 -11.53
C GLU A 85 9.45 -16.20 -10.18
N GLN A 86 8.45 -15.33 -10.07
CA GLN A 86 8.07 -14.61 -8.85
C GLN A 86 6.78 -15.22 -8.31
N ARG A 87 6.63 -15.22 -6.98
CA ARG A 87 5.42 -15.66 -6.28
C ARG A 87 4.95 -14.55 -5.35
N ILE A 88 3.69 -14.15 -5.47
CA ILE A 88 3.10 -13.10 -4.62
C ILE A 88 1.74 -13.58 -4.10
N PRO A 89 1.53 -13.67 -2.77
CA PRO A 89 0.21 -13.93 -2.20
C PRO A 89 -0.79 -12.85 -2.58
N ILE A 90 -2.05 -13.22 -2.84
CA ILE A 90 -3.09 -12.31 -3.34
C ILE A 90 -4.38 -12.31 -2.51
N ASN A 91 -4.39 -12.94 -1.33
CA ASN A 91 -5.57 -12.96 -0.45
C ASN A 91 -6.04 -11.56 -0.05
N ASP A 92 -5.13 -10.59 0.06
CA ASP A 92 -5.43 -9.18 0.29
C ASP A 92 -6.21 -8.52 -0.85
N HIS A 93 -6.16 -9.08 -2.06
CA HIS A 93 -6.93 -8.62 -3.22
C HIS A 93 -8.29 -9.31 -3.40
N ILE A 94 -8.59 -10.31 -2.57
CA ILE A 94 -9.84 -11.08 -2.61
C ILE A 94 -10.75 -10.61 -1.47
N LEU A 95 -11.95 -10.11 -1.79
CA LEU A 95 -12.89 -9.64 -0.76
C LEU A 95 -13.75 -10.78 -0.20
N ASN A 96 -14.08 -11.75 -1.06
CA ASN A 96 -14.99 -12.85 -0.80
C ASN A 96 -14.85 -13.95 -1.88
N SER A 97 -15.47 -15.09 -1.61
CA SER A 97 -15.60 -16.19 -2.59
C SER A 97 -16.33 -15.75 -3.85
N GLY A 98 -16.03 -16.43 -4.95
CA GLY A 98 -16.65 -16.26 -6.26
C GLY A 98 -15.65 -15.80 -7.31
N LYS A 99 -16.19 -15.23 -8.38
CA LYS A 99 -15.42 -14.81 -9.55
C LYS A 99 -14.58 -13.57 -9.24
N GLN A 100 -13.28 -13.66 -9.46
CA GLN A 100 -12.32 -12.58 -9.35
C GLN A 100 -11.85 -12.15 -10.74
N GLU A 101 -11.67 -10.85 -10.95
CA GLU A 101 -11.07 -10.33 -12.17
C GLU A 101 -9.55 -10.27 -12.05
N ILE A 102 -8.83 -10.64 -13.12
CA ILE A 102 -7.39 -10.39 -13.27
C ILE A 102 -7.14 -9.61 -14.56
N VAL A 103 -6.35 -8.54 -14.45
CA VAL A 103 -5.93 -7.71 -15.58
C VAL A 103 -4.40 -7.73 -15.66
N ILE A 104 -3.87 -7.96 -16.85
CA ILE A 104 -2.45 -7.99 -17.14
C ILE A 104 -2.18 -6.94 -18.21
N ARG A 105 -1.32 -5.99 -17.88
CA ARG A 105 -0.89 -4.93 -18.79
C ARG A 105 0.58 -5.11 -19.10
N LEU A 106 0.93 -5.03 -20.38
CA LEU A 106 2.31 -5.08 -20.85
C LEU A 106 2.69 -3.75 -21.51
N PHE A 107 3.90 -3.29 -21.19
CA PHE A 107 4.47 -2.03 -21.64
C PHE A 107 5.79 -2.27 -22.39
N PRO A 108 6.14 -1.41 -23.36
CA PRO A 108 7.41 -1.49 -24.06
C PRO A 108 8.61 -1.56 -23.11
N PRO A 109 9.61 -2.42 -23.39
CA PRO A 109 10.77 -2.56 -22.52
C PRO A 109 11.77 -1.41 -22.68
N GLN A 110 12.62 -1.25 -21.66
CA GLN A 110 13.93 -0.63 -21.84
C GLN A 110 14.85 -1.57 -22.62
N LEU A 111 15.61 -1.03 -23.55
CA LEU A 111 16.57 -1.75 -24.37
C LEU A 111 17.96 -1.79 -23.69
N SER A 112 18.86 -2.62 -24.21
CA SER A 112 20.20 -2.81 -23.67
C SER A 112 21.09 -1.55 -23.71
N ASP A 113 20.77 -0.61 -24.60
CA ASP A 113 21.42 0.71 -24.68
C ASP A 113 20.77 1.76 -23.76
N GLN A 114 19.90 1.32 -22.85
CA GLN A 114 19.11 2.13 -21.90
C GLN A 114 18.02 3.00 -22.55
N SER A 115 17.87 2.97 -23.88
CA SER A 115 16.76 3.64 -24.55
C SER A 115 15.44 2.89 -24.31
N TRP A 116 14.31 3.56 -24.48
CA TRP A 116 12.99 2.95 -24.39
C TRP A 116 12.51 2.55 -25.77
N SER A 117 12.05 1.31 -25.91
CA SER A 117 11.31 0.94 -27.12
C SER A 117 10.01 1.74 -27.18
N PRO A 118 9.62 2.31 -28.33
CA PRO A 118 8.34 3.01 -28.44
C PRO A 118 7.14 2.04 -28.46
N THR A 119 7.38 0.75 -28.67
CA THR A 119 6.37 -0.30 -28.80
C THR A 119 6.85 -1.62 -28.19
N LEU A 120 5.92 -2.52 -27.90
CA LEU A 120 6.21 -3.91 -27.53
C LEU A 120 7.01 -4.59 -28.65
N VAL A 121 7.96 -5.44 -28.25
CA VAL A 121 8.94 -6.04 -29.16
C VAL A 121 8.56 -7.47 -29.53
N ASP A 122 9.19 -8.02 -30.57
CA ASP A 122 8.93 -9.40 -31.03
C ASP A 122 9.17 -10.43 -29.92
N GLY A 123 10.18 -10.20 -29.08
CA GLY A 123 10.58 -11.09 -27.98
C GLY A 123 9.84 -10.90 -26.67
N THR A 124 8.76 -10.10 -26.60
CA THR A 124 7.99 -9.93 -25.35
C THR A 124 7.42 -11.27 -24.87
N ARG A 125 7.72 -11.63 -23.62
CA ARG A 125 7.19 -12.85 -22.96
C ARG A 125 6.61 -12.49 -21.61
N PHE A 126 5.43 -13.01 -21.33
CA PHE A 126 4.84 -12.92 -20.00
C PHE A 126 4.03 -14.19 -19.73
N LYS A 127 4.23 -14.79 -18.57
CA LYS A 127 3.47 -15.93 -18.10
C LYS A 127 3.01 -15.68 -16.68
N ILE A 128 1.75 -15.99 -16.37
CA ILE A 128 1.22 -15.93 -15.02
C ILE A 128 0.26 -17.09 -14.79
N LYS A 129 0.26 -17.62 -13.57
CA LYS A 129 -0.72 -18.55 -13.04
C LYS A 129 -1.29 -18.01 -11.74
N VAL A 130 -2.51 -18.42 -11.41
CA VAL A 130 -3.00 -18.33 -10.02
C VAL A 130 -2.98 -19.73 -9.44
N ILE A 131 -2.29 -19.88 -8.31
CA ILE A 131 -2.18 -21.13 -7.57
C ILE A 131 -3.01 -21.00 -6.30
N HIS A 132 -3.91 -21.96 -6.11
CA HIS A 132 -4.69 -22.14 -4.91
C HIS A 132 -4.04 -23.21 -4.03
N HIS A 133 -3.73 -22.84 -2.78
CA HIS A 133 -3.20 -23.69 -1.74
C HIS A 133 -4.31 -23.99 -0.74
N ALA A 134 -4.77 -25.24 -0.72
CA ALA A 134 -5.63 -25.77 0.32
C ALA A 134 -4.78 -26.62 1.25
N THR A 135 -4.73 -26.25 2.54
CA THR A 135 -4.15 -27.12 3.56
C THR A 135 -5.24 -27.98 4.18
N ASP A 136 -4.99 -29.29 4.30
CA ASP A 136 -5.79 -30.23 5.09
C ASP A 136 -5.17 -30.49 6.48
N GLY A 137 -4.28 -29.60 6.92
CA GLY A 137 -3.58 -29.66 8.20
C GLY A 137 -2.20 -30.34 8.13
N THR A 138 -1.90 -31.14 7.11
CA THR A 138 -0.57 -31.79 6.97
C THR A 138 0.03 -31.74 5.58
N THR A 139 -0.78 -31.61 4.53
CA THR A 139 -0.30 -31.58 3.15
C THR A 139 -0.80 -30.32 2.45
N ASP A 140 0.10 -29.62 1.76
CA ASP A 140 -0.28 -28.58 0.81
C ASP A 140 -0.65 -29.21 -0.53
N ASN A 141 -1.84 -28.91 -1.03
CA ASN A 141 -2.36 -29.40 -2.30
C ASN A 141 -2.50 -28.23 -3.29
N PRO A 142 -1.39 -27.78 -3.93
CA PRO A 142 -1.43 -26.66 -4.85
C PRO A 142 -2.21 -27.03 -6.11
N LYS A 143 -3.17 -26.17 -6.48
CA LYS A 143 -3.98 -26.31 -7.69
C LYS A 143 -3.90 -25.04 -8.52
N GLN A 144 -3.50 -25.16 -9.77
CA GLN A 144 -3.62 -24.07 -10.74
C GLN A 144 -5.10 -23.82 -11.05
N VAL A 145 -5.57 -22.59 -10.80
CA VAL A 145 -6.96 -22.17 -11.07
C VAL A 145 -7.05 -21.15 -12.22
N PHE A 146 -5.92 -20.64 -12.68
CA PHE A 146 -5.81 -19.71 -13.79
C PHE A 146 -4.45 -19.82 -14.48
N GLU A 147 -4.40 -19.54 -15.78
CA GLU A 147 -3.15 -19.35 -16.51
C GLU A 147 -3.34 -18.34 -17.66
N PHE A 148 -2.34 -17.49 -17.84
CA PHE A 148 -2.16 -16.68 -19.03
C PHE A 148 -0.71 -16.78 -19.49
N THR A 149 -0.53 -16.85 -20.81
CA THR A 149 0.78 -16.73 -21.45
C THR A 149 0.65 -15.90 -22.72
N THR A 150 1.65 -15.06 -22.99
CA THR A 150 1.73 -14.33 -24.25
C THR A 150 1.70 -15.29 -25.43
N SER A 151 0.83 -15.00 -26.40
CA SER A 151 0.70 -15.78 -27.64
C SER A 151 1.62 -15.25 -28.74
N TYR A 152 1.87 -16.06 -29.77
CA TYR A 152 2.77 -15.70 -30.88
C TYR A 152 2.07 -15.79 -32.23
N LYS A 153 2.51 -14.99 -33.21
CA LYS A 153 1.97 -15.01 -34.58
C LYS A 153 2.27 -16.37 -35.23
N SER A 154 1.29 -16.94 -35.91
CA SER A 154 1.37 -18.30 -36.48
C SER A 154 2.63 -18.50 -37.34
N GLY A 155 3.37 -19.58 -37.07
CA GLY A 155 4.62 -19.90 -37.76
C GLY A 155 5.82 -19.03 -37.38
N THR A 156 5.73 -18.21 -36.32
CA THR A 156 6.82 -17.34 -35.87
C THR A 156 6.94 -17.33 -34.34
N GLU A 157 8.07 -16.83 -33.83
CA GLU A 157 8.26 -16.54 -32.40
C GLU A 157 7.95 -15.08 -32.05
N LYS A 158 7.22 -14.36 -32.92
CA LYS A 158 6.90 -12.94 -32.71
C LYS A 158 5.64 -12.81 -31.88
N PHE A 159 5.72 -12.13 -30.75
CA PHE A 159 4.56 -11.85 -29.91
C PHE A 159 3.42 -11.20 -30.72
N VAL A 160 2.16 -11.58 -30.46
CA VAL A 160 1.03 -11.04 -31.23
C VAL A 160 0.87 -9.53 -31.05
N GLY A 161 1.25 -9.01 -29.87
CA GLY A 161 1.21 -7.58 -29.55
C GLY A 161 2.43 -6.77 -30.01
N SER A 162 3.39 -7.37 -30.71
CA SER A 162 4.58 -6.64 -31.18
C SER A 162 4.21 -5.49 -32.13
N GLY A 163 4.80 -4.32 -31.88
CA GLY A 163 4.48 -3.06 -32.56
C GLY A 163 3.35 -2.24 -31.90
N GLN A 164 2.69 -2.76 -30.87
CA GLN A 164 1.69 -2.00 -30.10
C GLN A 164 2.38 -1.18 -29.00
N LYS A 165 1.83 0.00 -28.66
CA LYS A 165 2.34 0.83 -27.55
C LYS A 165 2.01 0.26 -26.16
N PHE A 166 1.05 -0.66 -26.12
CA PHE A 166 0.45 -1.20 -24.92
C PHE A 166 -0.30 -2.48 -25.29
N PHE A 167 -0.37 -3.44 -24.38
CA PHE A 167 -1.19 -4.64 -24.50
C PHE A 167 -1.90 -4.87 -23.18
N GLU A 168 -3.17 -5.23 -23.23
CA GLU A 168 -3.97 -5.59 -22.05
C GLU A 168 -4.69 -6.91 -22.29
N PHE A 169 -4.68 -7.75 -21.27
CA PHE A 169 -5.48 -8.95 -21.19
C PHE A 169 -6.34 -8.87 -19.92
N THR A 170 -7.62 -9.21 -20.05
CA THR A 170 -8.55 -9.37 -18.94
C THR A 170 -9.04 -10.80 -18.89
N GLY A 171 -8.92 -11.42 -17.71
CA GLY A 171 -9.41 -12.75 -17.43
C GLY A 171 -10.12 -12.82 -16.09
N SER A 172 -10.48 -14.03 -15.69
CA SER A 172 -11.10 -14.27 -14.40
C SER A 172 -10.79 -15.66 -13.88
N PHE A 173 -10.82 -15.81 -12.57
CA PHE A 173 -10.68 -17.08 -11.87
C PHE A 173 -11.64 -17.11 -10.68
N ASP A 174 -12.00 -18.31 -10.23
CA ASP A 174 -12.88 -18.47 -9.09
C ASP A 174 -12.06 -18.75 -7.83
N THR A 175 -12.50 -18.15 -6.72
CA THR A 175 -11.93 -18.37 -5.39
C THR A 175 -12.99 -18.91 -4.44
N GLU A 176 -12.55 -19.78 -3.54
CA GLU A 176 -13.28 -20.21 -2.36
C GLU A 176 -12.47 -19.78 -1.13
N VAL A 177 -13.05 -18.90 -0.33
CA VAL A 177 -12.50 -18.36 0.93
C VAL A 177 -13.62 -18.29 1.98
N PRO A 178 -13.33 -18.54 3.26
CA PRO A 178 -14.34 -18.61 4.31
C PRO A 178 -14.72 -17.23 4.88
N TYR A 179 -14.06 -16.16 4.42
CA TYR A 179 -14.28 -14.80 4.87
C TYR A 179 -15.06 -13.96 3.86
N HIS A 180 -15.63 -12.87 4.37
CA HIS A 180 -16.06 -11.71 3.59
C HIS A 180 -15.54 -10.46 4.33
N VAL A 181 -14.78 -9.62 3.62
CA VAL A 181 -14.23 -8.38 4.14
C VAL A 181 -14.67 -7.23 3.24
N GLU A 182 -15.05 -6.10 3.85
CA GLU A 182 -15.59 -4.95 3.12
C GLU A 182 -14.55 -4.34 2.17
N GLY A 183 -13.30 -4.13 2.63
CA GLY A 183 -12.24 -3.57 1.82
C GLY A 183 -12.64 -2.27 1.12
N TRP A 184 -12.57 -2.26 -0.21
CA TRP A 184 -13.01 -1.14 -1.05
C TRP A 184 -14.37 -1.35 -1.70
N GLU A 185 -15.09 -2.45 -1.43
CA GLU A 185 -16.35 -2.78 -2.13
C GLU A 185 -17.34 -1.60 -2.09
N ASN A 186 -17.51 -1.03 -0.88
CA ASN A 186 -18.43 0.07 -0.60
C ASN A 186 -17.75 1.45 -0.52
N SER A 187 -16.49 1.56 -0.96
CA SER A 187 -15.82 2.86 -1.05
C SER A 187 -16.57 3.81 -1.98
N LYS A 188 -16.43 5.11 -1.71
CA LYS A 188 -16.94 6.15 -2.62
C LYS A 188 -16.21 6.10 -3.96
N ASP A 189 -16.95 6.36 -5.02
CA ASP A 189 -16.39 6.61 -6.34
C ASP A 189 -15.78 8.01 -6.40
N LEU A 190 -14.46 8.07 -6.29
CA LEU A 190 -13.66 9.29 -6.29
C LEU A 190 -13.58 9.92 -7.68
N GLY A 191 -13.84 9.16 -8.75
CA GLY A 191 -13.92 9.67 -10.12
C GLY A 191 -15.08 10.63 -10.33
N LYS A 192 -16.11 10.55 -9.47
CA LYS A 192 -17.27 11.46 -9.46
C LYS A 192 -17.07 12.72 -8.60
N GLU A 193 -15.95 12.85 -7.89
CA GLU A 193 -15.65 14.02 -7.07
C GLU A 193 -14.96 15.15 -7.87
N ASN A 194 -14.87 16.34 -7.28
CA ASN A 194 -14.07 17.42 -7.83
C ASN A 194 -12.57 17.06 -7.72
N GLN A 195 -11.92 16.90 -8.87
CA GLN A 195 -10.56 16.36 -8.94
C GLN A 195 -9.50 17.27 -8.30
N ASP A 196 -9.64 18.59 -8.39
CA ASP A 196 -8.72 19.54 -7.74
C ASP A 196 -8.82 19.48 -6.21
N LYS A 197 -10.03 19.33 -5.69
CA LYS A 197 -10.27 19.17 -4.25
C LYS A 197 -9.75 17.82 -3.76
N LEU A 198 -10.04 16.75 -4.50
CA LEU A 198 -9.56 15.40 -4.18
C LEU A 198 -8.02 15.35 -4.16
N LEU A 199 -7.35 15.98 -5.12
CA LEU A 199 -5.90 16.08 -5.16
C LEU A 199 -5.35 16.79 -3.92
N LYS A 200 -5.95 17.90 -3.50
CA LYS A 200 -5.55 18.61 -2.26
C LYS A 200 -5.72 17.75 -1.02
N GLU A 201 -6.82 17.01 -0.93
CA GLU A 201 -7.08 16.06 0.17
C GLU A 201 -6.05 14.91 0.18
N ALA A 202 -5.72 14.36 -0.99
CA ALA A 202 -4.72 13.31 -1.13
C ALA A 202 -3.32 13.81 -0.74
N ILE A 203 -2.91 15.00 -1.20
CA ILE A 203 -1.63 15.61 -0.81
C ILE A 203 -1.55 15.84 0.70
N ALA A 204 -2.64 16.29 1.33
CA ALA A 204 -2.70 16.45 2.77
C ALA A 204 -2.53 15.10 3.49
N ALA A 205 -3.26 14.06 3.06
CA ALA A 205 -3.15 12.72 3.63
C ALA A 205 -1.72 12.16 3.49
N TYR A 206 -1.12 12.25 2.29
CA TYR A 206 0.26 11.81 2.07
C TYR A 206 1.27 12.56 2.96
N ASN A 207 1.12 13.87 3.12
CA ASN A 207 1.98 14.64 4.01
C ASN A 207 1.78 14.28 5.49
N ASP A 208 0.56 13.96 5.93
CA ASP A 208 0.32 13.45 7.27
C ASP A 208 1.07 12.13 7.51
N PHE A 209 1.01 11.19 6.55
CA PHE A 209 1.80 9.95 6.59
C PHE A 209 3.30 10.22 6.65
N ARG A 210 3.82 11.05 5.74
CA ARG A 210 5.24 11.44 5.70
C ARG A 210 5.69 12.02 7.04
N ASN A 211 4.90 12.92 7.62
CA ASN A 211 5.21 13.55 8.90
C ASN A 211 5.23 12.56 10.07
N VAL A 212 4.38 11.53 10.05
CA VAL A 212 4.43 10.44 11.03
C VAL A 212 5.73 9.65 10.94
N LEU A 213 6.17 9.33 9.71
CA LEU A 213 7.45 8.64 9.48
C LEU A 213 8.65 9.50 9.89
N ILE A 214 8.66 10.79 9.52
CA ILE A 214 9.72 11.75 9.91
C ILE A 214 9.85 11.85 11.43
N ARG A 215 8.73 11.90 12.14
CA ARG A 215 8.70 11.93 13.61
C ARG A 215 8.99 10.57 14.25
N LYS A 216 9.05 9.49 13.47
CA LYS A 216 9.19 8.11 13.95
C LYS A 216 8.10 7.72 14.96
N ASP A 217 6.88 8.21 14.74
CA ASP A 217 5.76 8.01 15.66
C ASP A 217 5.01 6.70 15.34
N LEU A 218 5.49 5.61 15.94
CA LEU A 218 4.93 4.27 15.73
C LEU A 218 3.44 4.18 16.11
N ASN A 219 2.99 4.90 17.14
CA ASN A 219 1.58 4.84 17.54
C ASN A 219 0.66 5.61 16.59
N ALA A 220 1.11 6.76 16.09
CA ALA A 220 0.38 7.47 15.04
C ALA A 220 0.33 6.63 13.75
N TYR A 221 1.44 5.98 13.37
CA TYR A 221 1.49 5.09 12.22
C TYR A 221 0.53 3.90 12.38
N ALA A 222 0.59 3.23 13.53
CA ALA A 222 -0.32 2.14 13.88
C ALA A 222 -1.79 2.58 13.84
N SER A 223 -2.09 3.79 14.31
CA SER A 223 -3.46 4.32 14.25
C SER A 223 -3.95 4.53 12.82
N LEU A 224 -3.06 4.95 11.92
CA LEU A 224 -3.36 5.14 10.50
C LEU A 224 -3.53 3.82 9.76
N MET A 225 -2.76 2.79 10.13
CA MET A 225 -2.72 1.48 9.46
C MET A 225 -3.63 0.44 10.09
N TYR A 226 -4.23 0.71 11.25
CA TYR A 226 -4.98 -0.29 12.05
C TYR A 226 -6.04 -1.06 11.24
N ASP A 227 -6.87 -0.33 10.48
CA ASP A 227 -7.95 -0.96 9.72
C ASP A 227 -7.40 -1.84 8.60
N LYS A 228 -6.32 -1.40 7.94
CA LYS A 228 -5.59 -2.18 6.93
C LYS A 228 -5.03 -3.46 7.54
N GLU A 229 -4.31 -3.36 8.66
CA GLU A 229 -3.67 -4.51 9.32
C GLU A 229 -4.70 -5.50 9.86
N LEU A 230 -5.85 -5.02 10.35
CA LEU A 230 -6.95 -5.88 10.76
C LEU A 230 -7.56 -6.66 9.58
N GLU A 231 -7.70 -6.04 8.41
CA GLU A 231 -8.19 -6.75 7.22
C GLU A 231 -7.16 -7.74 6.69
N LEU A 232 -5.87 -7.37 6.63
CA LEU A 232 -4.77 -8.28 6.28
C LEU A 232 -4.77 -9.52 7.20
N ALA A 233 -4.89 -9.31 8.51
CA ALA A 233 -4.95 -10.41 9.46
C ALA A 233 -6.13 -11.34 9.24
N LYS A 234 -7.28 -10.83 8.78
CA LYS A 234 -8.45 -11.66 8.47
C LYS A 234 -8.28 -12.50 7.21
N VAL A 235 -7.71 -11.93 6.14
CA VAL A 235 -7.58 -12.61 4.84
C VAL A 235 -6.41 -13.59 4.78
N PHE A 236 -5.41 -13.39 5.62
CA PHE A 236 -4.26 -14.28 5.80
C PHE A 236 -4.35 -15.16 7.06
N TYR A 237 -5.47 -15.10 7.80
CA TYR A 237 -5.73 -15.95 8.97
C TYR A 237 -4.68 -15.81 10.09
N TRP A 238 -4.20 -14.60 10.34
CA TRP A 238 -3.24 -14.28 11.42
C TRP A 238 -3.94 -14.26 12.79
N HIS A 239 -4.22 -15.44 13.31
CA HIS A 239 -5.08 -15.66 14.48
C HIS A 239 -4.30 -16.01 15.74
N THR A 240 -2.96 -15.92 15.73
CA THR A 240 -2.12 -16.17 16.90
C THR A 240 -1.49 -14.89 17.46
N PRO A 241 -1.13 -14.87 18.77
CA PRO A 241 -0.35 -13.77 19.34
C PRO A 241 0.99 -13.54 18.64
N ALA A 242 1.60 -14.60 18.09
CA ALA A 242 2.87 -14.52 17.38
C ALA A 242 2.71 -13.70 16.09
N ASP A 243 1.65 -13.95 15.32
CA ASP A 243 1.39 -13.22 14.08
C ASP A 243 1.24 -11.71 14.34
N SER A 244 0.43 -11.33 15.33
CA SER A 244 0.26 -9.91 15.68
C SER A 244 1.55 -9.27 16.20
N LYS A 245 2.41 -10.05 16.87
CA LYS A 245 3.71 -9.57 17.32
C LYS A 245 4.68 -9.36 16.15
N GLU A 246 4.73 -10.29 15.21
CA GLU A 246 5.55 -10.17 13.99
C GLU A 246 5.16 -8.92 13.19
N ARG A 247 3.86 -8.73 12.94
CA ARG A 247 3.33 -7.52 12.27
C ARG A 247 3.70 -6.23 12.99
N TRP A 248 3.62 -6.23 14.33
CA TRP A 248 4.01 -5.07 15.13
C TRP A 248 5.50 -4.77 15.04
N ASP A 249 6.35 -5.80 15.09
CA ASP A 249 7.80 -5.66 14.99
C ASP A 249 8.22 -5.17 13.60
N GLU A 250 7.63 -5.70 12.51
CA GLU A 250 7.84 -5.22 11.14
C GLU A 250 7.44 -3.75 10.96
N MET A 251 6.27 -3.38 11.50
CA MET A 251 5.81 -1.99 11.51
C MET A 251 6.79 -1.10 12.27
N GLY A 252 7.28 -1.57 13.42
CA GLY A 252 8.33 -0.92 14.19
C GLY A 252 9.61 -0.71 13.38
N GLY A 253 10.07 -1.75 12.68
CA GLY A 253 11.22 -1.69 11.77
C GLY A 253 11.04 -0.60 10.71
N THR A 254 9.89 -0.60 10.03
CA THR A 254 9.55 0.38 8.99
C THR A 254 9.55 1.82 9.53
N VAL A 255 8.98 2.07 10.71
CA VAL A 255 8.85 3.43 11.25
C VAL A 255 10.14 3.94 11.89
N LEU A 256 10.90 3.06 12.55
CA LEU A 256 12.07 3.44 13.34
C LEU A 256 13.37 3.44 12.54
N GLU A 257 13.38 2.85 11.36
CA GLU A 257 14.51 2.83 10.42
C GLU A 257 15.17 4.21 10.26
N LYS A 258 16.50 4.22 10.15
CA LYS A 258 17.28 5.45 9.93
C LYS A 258 17.33 5.72 8.44
N ARG A 259 16.34 6.47 7.95
CA ARG A 259 16.21 6.89 6.56
C ARG A 259 15.73 8.32 6.46
N GLU A 260 16.09 8.98 5.37
CA GLU A 260 15.55 10.29 5.01
C GLU A 260 14.22 10.09 4.28
N ILE A 261 13.15 10.74 4.75
CA ILE A 261 11.85 10.75 4.05
C ILE A 261 11.83 11.92 3.07
N LEU A 262 11.89 11.63 1.78
CA LEU A 262 12.01 12.64 0.72
C LEU A 262 10.73 13.45 0.52
N PRO A 263 10.81 14.73 0.10
CA PRO A 263 9.66 15.56 -0.20
C PRO A 263 8.70 14.92 -1.21
N LEU A 264 7.40 15.17 -1.05
CA LEU A 264 6.37 14.70 -1.98
C LEU A 264 6.38 15.59 -3.23
N ASN A 265 7.08 15.15 -4.28
CA ASN A 265 7.20 15.84 -5.56
C ASN A 265 6.96 14.87 -6.72
N ASP A 266 6.78 15.41 -7.93
CA ASP A 266 6.75 14.67 -9.19
C ASP A 266 5.86 13.43 -9.15
N PHE A 267 4.55 13.67 -9.02
CA PHE A 267 3.55 12.62 -8.96
C PHE A 267 2.32 12.93 -9.80
N LYS A 268 1.57 11.88 -10.13
CA LYS A 268 0.23 11.95 -10.71
C LYS A 268 -0.77 11.26 -9.80
N MET A 269 -2.00 11.77 -9.78
CA MET A 269 -3.12 11.09 -9.12
C MET A 269 -3.67 10.01 -10.05
N VAL A 270 -3.74 8.78 -9.56
CA VAL A 270 -4.28 7.63 -10.29
C VAL A 270 -5.40 7.01 -9.49
N LEU A 271 -6.48 6.64 -10.18
CA LEU A 271 -7.60 5.94 -9.60
C LEU A 271 -7.61 4.47 -10.03
N TYR A 272 -7.89 3.60 -9.07
CA TYR A 272 -7.97 2.15 -9.18
C TYR A 272 -9.35 1.65 -8.75
N ALA A 273 -9.63 0.38 -9.03
CA ALA A 273 -10.88 -0.29 -8.67
C ALA A 273 -12.13 0.55 -9.01
N ASP A 274 -12.27 0.92 -10.28
CA ASP A 274 -13.38 1.74 -10.80
C ASP A 274 -13.60 3.05 -10.04
N GLY A 275 -12.51 3.75 -9.74
CA GLY A 275 -12.57 5.06 -9.07
C GLY A 275 -12.61 4.99 -7.55
N LYS A 276 -12.63 3.79 -6.94
CA LYS A 276 -12.81 3.62 -5.49
C LYS A 276 -11.54 3.79 -4.67
N VAL A 277 -10.38 3.63 -5.31
CA VAL A 277 -9.07 3.68 -4.66
C VAL A 277 -8.17 4.69 -5.37
N LEU A 278 -7.37 5.42 -4.61
CA LEU A 278 -6.51 6.50 -5.07
C LEU A 278 -5.05 6.22 -4.70
N ALA A 279 -4.16 6.55 -5.63
CA ALA A 279 -2.72 6.61 -5.42
C ALA A 279 -2.19 7.97 -5.89
N LEU A 280 -1.21 8.51 -5.17
CA LEU A 280 -0.26 9.45 -5.76
C LEU A 280 0.94 8.62 -6.22
N GLN A 281 1.12 8.46 -7.53
CA GLN A 281 2.19 7.67 -8.13
C GLN A 281 3.33 8.57 -8.60
N PRO A 282 4.60 8.21 -8.38
CA PRO A 282 5.72 8.94 -8.94
C PRO A 282 5.66 9.04 -10.46
N THR A 283 6.17 10.15 -10.98
CA THR A 283 6.42 10.35 -12.40
C THR A 283 7.92 10.45 -12.73
N SER A 284 8.79 10.47 -11.73
CA SER A 284 10.23 10.42 -11.96
C SER A 284 10.63 9.04 -12.50
N GLU A 285 11.58 9.01 -13.43
CA GLU A 285 12.03 7.77 -14.07
C GLU A 285 12.59 6.74 -13.07
N MET A 286 13.19 7.22 -11.98
CA MET A 286 13.79 6.40 -10.92
C MET A 286 12.75 5.58 -10.13
N TYR A 287 11.53 6.10 -9.96
CA TYR A 287 10.52 5.50 -9.08
C TYR A 287 9.21 5.16 -9.82
N LYS A 288 9.26 5.07 -11.15
CA LYS A 288 8.07 5.01 -12.01
C LYS A 288 7.24 3.73 -11.87
N ASP A 289 7.78 2.68 -11.28
CA ASP A 289 7.09 1.44 -10.96
C ASP A 289 6.47 1.45 -9.55
N TYR A 290 6.83 2.41 -8.71
CA TYR A 290 6.26 2.54 -7.36
C TYR A 290 4.78 2.95 -7.44
N LEU A 291 3.98 2.35 -6.58
CA LEU A 291 2.55 2.62 -6.43
C LEU A 291 2.27 3.84 -5.53
N SER A 292 3.28 4.35 -4.83
CA SER A 292 3.16 5.44 -3.86
C SER A 292 4.33 6.42 -4.02
N ALA A 293 4.01 7.72 -3.95
CA ALA A 293 4.96 8.81 -4.06
C ALA A 293 5.71 9.13 -2.76
N ILE A 294 5.56 8.31 -1.72
CA ILE A 294 6.43 8.41 -0.53
C ILE A 294 7.67 7.58 -0.77
N GLN A 295 8.77 8.30 -0.95
CA GLN A 295 10.11 7.77 -1.08
C GLN A 295 10.88 8.03 0.21
N ALA A 296 11.73 7.08 0.55
CA ALA A 296 12.74 7.24 1.57
C ALA A 296 14.07 6.72 1.05
N GLN A 297 15.18 7.18 1.60
CA GLN A 297 16.51 6.71 1.23
C GLN A 297 17.36 6.48 2.47
N THR A 298 18.20 5.44 2.43
CA THR A 298 19.34 5.26 3.33
C THR A 298 20.62 5.69 2.61
N GLU A 299 21.79 5.44 3.20
CA GLU A 299 23.06 5.65 2.49
C GLU A 299 23.23 4.69 1.31
N ASP A 300 22.59 3.52 1.38
CA ASP A 300 22.81 2.40 0.46
C ASP A 300 21.63 2.12 -0.48
N ASP A 301 20.40 2.43 -0.05
CA ASP A 301 19.18 1.97 -0.72
C ASP A 301 18.08 3.05 -0.81
N ASP A 302 17.34 3.02 -1.92
CA ASP A 302 16.03 3.66 -2.06
C ASP A 302 14.93 2.74 -1.53
N ILE A 303 14.02 3.29 -0.74
CA ILE A 303 12.96 2.57 -0.05
C ILE A 303 11.59 3.14 -0.43
N GLN A 304 10.72 2.27 -0.92
CA GLN A 304 9.31 2.59 -1.13
C GLN A 304 8.52 2.43 0.17
N VAL A 305 7.69 3.42 0.52
CA VAL A 305 6.61 3.23 1.50
C VAL A 305 5.27 3.20 0.76
N SER A 306 4.79 1.99 0.49
CA SER A 306 3.60 1.77 -0.32
C SER A 306 2.32 1.78 0.51
N PHE A 307 1.37 2.62 0.12
CA PHE A 307 -0.03 2.49 0.47
C PHE A 307 -0.91 3.10 -0.61
N LEU A 308 -2.16 2.66 -0.63
CA LEU A 308 -3.24 3.23 -1.43
C LEU A 308 -4.27 3.83 -0.47
N LEU A 309 -5.10 4.75 -0.96
CA LEU A 309 -6.10 5.44 -0.15
C LEU A 309 -7.51 5.20 -0.68
N HIS A 310 -8.49 5.13 0.21
CA HIS A 310 -9.91 5.14 -0.15
C HIS A 310 -10.73 6.02 0.79
N LYS A 311 -11.96 6.35 0.40
CA LYS A 311 -12.97 6.91 1.31
C LYS A 311 -14.02 5.83 1.59
N LYS A 312 -14.02 5.30 2.83
CA LYS A 312 -15.02 4.34 3.29
C LYS A 312 -16.45 4.89 3.13
N ALA A 313 -17.42 3.98 2.99
CA ALA A 313 -18.83 4.33 3.04
C ALA A 313 -19.13 5.21 4.27
N GLY A 314 -19.85 6.31 4.07
CA GLY A 314 -20.18 7.26 5.15
C GLY A 314 -19.02 8.17 5.63
N SER A 315 -17.80 8.00 5.13
CA SER A 315 -16.65 8.84 5.48
C SER A 315 -16.26 9.77 4.33
N ASN A 316 -15.75 10.97 4.65
CA ASN A 316 -15.09 11.87 3.69
C ASN A 316 -13.56 11.86 3.83
N LYS A 317 -13.03 11.10 4.79
CA LYS A 317 -11.60 11.01 5.06
C LYS A 317 -10.96 9.93 4.19
N LEU A 318 -9.85 10.28 3.54
CA LEU A 318 -8.96 9.31 2.90
C LEU A 318 -8.19 8.53 3.96
N THR A 319 -8.26 7.20 3.90
CA THR A 319 -7.55 6.29 4.80
C THR A 319 -6.84 5.20 4.00
N PRO A 320 -5.76 4.60 4.54
CA PRO A 320 -5.11 3.47 3.90
C PRO A 320 -6.05 2.32 3.65
N ILE A 321 -5.78 1.63 2.55
CA ILE A 321 -6.35 0.32 2.25
C ILE A 321 -5.23 -0.71 2.20
N ARG A 322 -5.61 -1.98 2.46
CA ARG A 322 -4.71 -3.12 2.36
C ARG A 322 -4.05 -3.23 1.00
#